data_AF-A0A5R9F243-F1
#
_entry.id   AF-A0A5R9F243-F1
#
_cell.length_a   1.000
_cell.length_b   1.000
_cell.length_c   1.000
_cell.angle_alpha   90.00
_cell.angle_beta   90.00
_cell.angle_gamma   90.00
#
_symmetry.space_group_name_H-M   'P 1'
#
loop_
_entity.id
_entity.type
_entity.pdbx_description
1 polymer ?
#
loop_
_entity_poly.entity_id
_entity_poly.type
_entity_poly.pdbx_seq_one_letter_code
_entity_poly.pdbx_strand_id
1 'polypeptide(L)'
;MAIFILIFFLTIILGIVTAVQAFISKSPLLFFVSGLLMYIASFLGSMSVGLYILVFPFILWMLAIAYKFQLLKRTVRNVVFSLIGTVAWLFAILLVDDYWLFLPFVWVF
;
A
#
# COMPACT_ATOMS: atom_id res chain seq x y z
N MET A 1 7.97 -0.03 -23.21
CA MET A 1 8.78 -0.32 -22.01
C MET A 1 9.19 0.91 -21.22
N ALA A 2 9.89 1.90 -21.79
CA ALA A 2 10.38 3.06 -21.04
C ALA A 2 9.28 3.87 -20.32
N ILE A 3 8.11 4.03 -20.95
CA ILE A 3 6.96 4.73 -20.35
C ILE A 3 6.45 4.02 -19.08
N PHE A 4 6.31 2.69 -19.10
CA PHE A 4 5.85 1.93 -17.93
C PHE A 4 6.84 2.00 -16.77
N ILE A 5 8.14 1.98 -17.06
CA ILE A 5 9.20 2.16 -16.05
C ILE A 5 9.10 3.56 -15.43
N LEU A 6 8.93 4.59 -16.26
CA LEU A 6 8.76 5.96 -15.79
C LEU A 6 7.52 6.10 -14.90
N ILE A 7 6.38 5.55 -15.32
CA ILE A 7 5.14 5.56 -14.53
C ILE A 7 5.36 4.82 -13.21
N PHE A 8 5.98 3.64 -13.22
CA PHE A 8 6.26 2.86 -12.00
C PHE A 8 7.04 3.69 -10.97
N PHE A 9 8.18 4.28 -11.36
CA PHE A 9 8.99 5.09 -10.45
C PHE A 9 8.27 6.36 -9.99
N LEU A 10 7.55 7.03 -10.88
CA LEU A 10 6.79 8.23 -10.53
C LEU A 10 5.69 7.89 -9.51
N THR A 11 5.01 6.76 -9.68
CA THR A 11 3.96 6.29 -8.76
C THR A 11 4.55 5.94 -7.39
N ILE A 12 5.73 5.31 -7.33
CA ILE A 12 6.45 5.06 -6.07
C ILE A 12 6.82 6.37 -5.38
N ILE A 13 7.40 7.32 -6.10
CA ILE A 13 7.81 8.61 -5.52
C ILE A 13 6.60 9.34 -4.94
N LEU A 14 5.49 9.42 -5.69
CA LEU A 14 4.26 10.02 -5.21
C LEU A 14 3.68 9.26 -4.01
N GLY A 15 3.72 7.92 -4.04
CA GLY A 15 3.30 7.07 -2.93
C GLY A 15 4.08 7.35 -1.65
N ILE A 16 5.41 7.48 -1.74
CA ILE A 16 6.29 7.81 -0.60
C ILE A 16 6.01 9.23 -0.09
N VAL A 17 5.96 10.22 -0.98
CA VAL A 17 5.73 11.62 -0.58
C VAL A 17 4.38 11.77 0.13
N THR A 18 3.33 11.15 -0.41
CA THR A 18 1.99 11.16 0.21
C THR A 18 1.96 10.37 1.52
N ALA A 19 2.71 9.27 1.64
CA ALA A 19 2.84 8.53 2.92
C ALA A 19 3.44 9.43 4.00
N VAL A 20 4.56 10.09 3.69
CA VAL A 20 5.24 11.00 4.63
C VAL A 20 4.30 12.14 5.04
N GLN A 21 3.60 12.74 4.08
CA GLN A 21 2.61 13.77 4.38
C GLN A 21 1.45 13.25 5.23
N ALA A 22 1.03 11.99 5.04
CA ALA A 22 -0.01 11.35 5.85
C ALA A 22 0.43 11.21 7.31
N PHE A 23 1.69 10.88 7.58
CA PHE A 23 2.23 10.82 8.94
C PHE A 23 2.32 12.21 9.59
N ILE A 24 2.73 13.23 8.84
CA ILE A 24 2.84 14.61 9.35
C ILE A 24 1.47 15.19 9.68
N SER A 25 0.53 15.09 8.74
CA SER A 25 -0.82 15.64 8.86
C SER A 25 -1.78 14.77 9.67
N LYS A 26 -1.41 13.51 9.94
CA LYS A 26 -2.27 12.48 10.55
C LYS A 26 -3.60 12.31 9.81
N SER A 27 -3.61 12.53 8.50
CA SER A 27 -4.81 12.47 7.66
C SER A 27 -5.09 11.03 7.19
N PRO A 28 -6.23 10.43 7.56
CA PRO A 28 -6.61 9.09 7.09
C PRO A 28 -6.71 9.03 5.56
N LEU A 29 -7.16 10.12 4.92
CA LEU A 29 -7.33 10.18 3.48
C LEU A 29 -5.99 10.06 2.74
N LEU A 30 -4.93 10.71 3.26
CA LEU A 30 -3.60 10.61 2.65
C LEU A 30 -2.99 9.22 2.79
N PHE A 31 -3.28 8.50 3.89
CA PHE A 31 -2.90 7.08 4.00
C PHE A 31 -3.61 6.22 2.95
N PHE A 32 -4.90 6.45 2.68
CA PHE A 32 -5.63 5.75 1.62
C PHE A 32 -5.03 6.03 0.24
N VAL A 33 -4.79 7.31 -0.08
CA VAL A 33 -4.23 7.73 -1.37
C VAL A 33 -2.83 7.15 -1.56
N SER A 34 -1.97 7.23 -0.55
CA SER A 34 -0.63 6.65 -0.58
C SER A 34 -0.68 5.14 -0.79
N GLY A 35 -1.57 4.44 -0.07
CA GLY A 35 -1.77 3.00 -0.26
C GLY A 35 -2.24 2.67 -1.68
N LEU A 36 -3.16 3.46 -2.26
CA LEU A 36 -3.61 3.27 -3.64
C LEU A 36 -2.47 3.45 -4.65
N LEU A 37 -1.62 4.45 -4.48
CA LEU A 37 -0.45 4.68 -5.33
C LEU A 37 0.54 3.52 -5.22
N MET A 38 0.82 3.04 -4.00
CA MET A 38 1.69 1.89 -3.79
C MET A 38 1.09 0.59 -4.33
N TYR A 39 -0.23 0.45 -4.33
CA TYR A 39 -0.92 -0.66 -4.97
C TYR A 39 -0.77 -0.63 -6.49
N ILE A 40 -0.94 0.54 -7.12
CA ILE A 40 -0.70 0.71 -8.56
C ILE A 40 0.78 0.43 -8.90
N ALA A 41 1.71 0.91 -8.09
CA ALA A 41 3.14 0.61 -8.27
C ALA A 41 3.42 -0.90 -8.13
N SER A 42 2.82 -1.55 -7.14
CA SER A 42 2.90 -3.01 -6.94
C SER A 42 2.36 -3.75 -8.17
N PHE A 43 1.21 -3.35 -8.70
CA PHE A 43 0.64 -3.93 -9.92
C PHE A 43 1.57 -3.76 -11.14
N LEU A 44 2.10 -2.55 -11.36
CA LEU A 44 3.05 -2.28 -12.45
C LEU A 44 4.35 -3.07 -12.32
N GLY A 45 4.73 -3.43 -11.09
CA GLY A 45 5.88 -4.29 -10.77
C GLY A 45 5.55 -5.77 -10.64
N SER A 46 4.30 -6.21 -10.85
CA SER A 46 3.81 -7.58 -10.58
C SER A 46 4.66 -8.68 -11.23
N MET A 47 5.16 -8.44 -12.44
CA MET A 47 6.04 -9.38 -13.16
C MET A 47 7.45 -9.55 -12.56
N SER A 48 7.82 -8.81 -11.50
CA SER A 48 9.13 -8.93 -10.86
C SER A 48 9.08 -8.83 -9.34
N VAL A 49 8.72 -7.66 -8.81
CA VAL A 49 8.81 -7.32 -7.36
C VAL A 49 7.47 -6.88 -6.76
N GLY A 50 6.40 -6.90 -7.55
CA GLY A 50 5.10 -6.35 -7.17
C GLY A 50 4.53 -6.95 -5.90
N LEU A 51 4.61 -8.26 -5.73
CA LEU A 51 4.14 -8.95 -4.52
C LEU A 51 4.83 -8.44 -3.24
N TYR A 52 6.12 -8.09 -3.31
CA TYR A 52 6.85 -7.52 -2.17
C TYR A 52 6.47 -6.06 -1.91
N ILE A 53 6.20 -5.28 -2.96
CA ILE A 53 5.73 -3.90 -2.84
C ILE A 53 4.30 -3.86 -2.27
N LEU A 54 3.52 -4.93 -2.46
CA LEU A 54 2.16 -5.05 -1.96
C LEU A 54 2.06 -4.96 -0.42
N VAL A 55 3.14 -5.13 0.33
CA VAL A 55 3.12 -4.92 1.79
C VAL A 55 2.76 -3.47 2.17
N PHE A 56 3.18 -2.49 1.36
CA PHE A 56 2.94 -1.07 1.63
C PHE A 56 1.46 -0.69 1.61
N PRO A 57 0.65 -1.02 0.57
CA PRO A 57 -0.79 -0.75 0.60
C PRO A 57 -1.49 -1.37 1.81
N PHE A 58 -1.15 -2.62 2.18
CA PHE A 58 -1.74 -3.26 3.37
C PHE A 58 -1.45 -2.49 4.65
N ILE A 59 -0.19 -2.10 4.88
CA ILE A 59 0.21 -1.29 6.05
C ILE A 59 -0.52 0.06 6.04
N LEU A 60 -0.48 0.77 4.91
CA LEU A 60 -1.02 2.13 4.79
C LEU A 60 -2.54 2.14 4.94
N TRP A 61 -3.26 1.18 4.36
CA TRP A 61 -4.71 1.07 4.53
C TRP A 61 -5.10 0.64 5.94
N MET A 62 -4.34 -0.25 6.58
CA MET A 62 -4.58 -0.59 7.99
C MET A 62 -4.42 0.64 8.89
N LEU A 63 -3.39 1.46 8.64
CA LEU A 63 -3.21 2.74 9.33
C LEU A 63 -4.33 3.73 9.00
N ALA A 64 -4.76 3.82 7.75
CA ALA A 64 -5.85 4.69 7.33
C ALA A 64 -7.15 4.37 8.08
N ILE A 65 -7.48 3.09 8.17
CA ILE A 65 -8.62 2.57 8.95
C ILE A 65 -8.45 2.94 10.43
N ALA A 66 -7.28 2.67 11.01
CA ALA A 66 -7.02 2.94 12.42
C ALA A 66 -7.09 4.45 12.76
N TYR A 67 -6.63 5.33 11.87
CA TYR A 67 -6.80 6.79 12.02
C TYR A 67 -8.25 7.22 11.86
N LYS A 68 -9.00 6.66 10.91
CA LYS A 68 -10.43 6.96 10.70
C LYS A 68 -11.27 6.63 11.94
N PHE A 69 -10.95 5.54 12.63
CA PHE A 69 -11.60 5.13 13.88
C PHE A 69 -10.96 5.72 15.15
N GLN A 70 -10.01 6.66 15.03
CA GLN A 70 -9.32 7.30 16.16
C GLN A 70 -8.65 6.30 17.12
N LEU A 71 -8.23 5.12 16.63
CA LEU A 71 -7.58 4.08 17.43
C LEU A 71 -6.13 4.43 17.78
N LEU A 72 -5.55 5.41 17.08
CA LEU A 72 -4.14 5.81 17.14
C LEU A 72 -3.93 7.05 18.04
N LYS A 73 -4.15 6.87 19.35
CA LYS A 73 -3.87 7.93 20.36
C LYS A 73 -2.38 8.04 20.74
N ARG A 74 -1.57 7.02 20.45
CA ARG A 74 -0.13 6.94 20.78
C ARG A 74 0.66 6.39 19.59
N THR A 75 1.87 6.90 19.39
CA THR A 75 2.78 6.48 18.30
C THR A 75 3.07 4.98 18.30
N VAL A 76 3.16 4.34 19.47
CA VAL A 76 3.37 2.89 19.60
C VAL A 76 2.28 2.08 18.89
N ARG A 77 1.03 2.59 18.85
CA ARG A 77 -0.05 1.91 18.15
C ARG A 77 0.15 1.93 16.64
N ASN A 78 0.85 2.93 16.07
CA ASN A 78 1.17 2.91 14.64
C ASN A 78 2.00 1.67 14.30
N VAL A 79 2.99 1.32 15.14
CA VAL A 79 3.80 0.12 14.94
C VAL A 79 2.95 -1.15 15.01
N VAL A 80 2.02 -1.23 15.97
CA VAL A 80 1.12 -2.38 16.10
C VAL A 80 0.23 -2.54 14.87
N PHE A 81 -0.40 -1.46 14.41
CA PHE A 81 -1.26 -1.51 13.22
C PHE A 81 -0.47 -1.75 11.93
N SER A 82 0.77 -1.26 11.83
CA SER A 82 1.66 -1.64 10.74
C SER A 82 1.97 -3.13 10.76
N LEU A 83 2.25 -3.71 11.93
CA LEU A 83 2.48 -5.14 12.08
C LEU A 83 1.25 -5.96 11.70
N ILE A 84 0.05 -5.52 12.09
CA ILE A 84 -1.22 -6.14 11.67
C ILE A 84 -1.36 -6.08 10.13
N GLY A 85 -1.03 -4.94 9.50
CA GLY A 85 -1.02 -4.79 8.05
C GLY A 85 -0.04 -5.76 7.37
N THR A 86 1.18 -5.88 7.89
CA THR A 86 2.18 -6.84 7.38
C THR A 86 1.71 -8.28 7.51
N VAL A 87 1.11 -8.64 8.65
CA VAL A 87 0.54 -9.98 8.86
C VAL A 87 -0.61 -10.24 7.89
N ALA A 88 -1.49 -9.26 7.68
CA ALA A 88 -2.57 -9.35 6.70
C ALA A 88 -2.04 -9.54 5.27
N TRP A 89 -0.99 -8.82 4.89
CA TRP A 89 -0.29 -9.04 3.62
C TRP A 89 0.28 -10.46 3.51
N LEU A 90 0.92 -10.97 4.57
CA LEU A 90 1.48 -12.31 4.59
C LEU A 90 0.39 -13.39 4.40
N PHE A 91 -0.74 -13.25 5.09
CA PHE A 91 -1.89 -14.13 4.86
C PHE A 91 -2.43 -14.01 3.42
N ALA A 92 -2.49 -12.79 2.88
CA ALA A 92 -2.95 -12.57 1.53
C ALA A 92 -2.07 -13.29 0.51
N ILE A 93 -0.73 -13.16 0.57
CA ILE A 93 0.17 -13.83 -0.40
C ILE A 93 0.26 -15.36 -0.23
N LEU A 94 -0.08 -15.89 0.96
CA LEU A 94 -0.03 -17.34 1.22
C LEU A 94 -1.34 -18.05 0.88
N LEU A 95 -2.47 -17.36 0.98
CA LEU A 95 -3.81 -17.95 0.86
C LEU A 95 -4.57 -17.50 -0.38
N VAL A 96 -4.23 -16.33 -0.93
CA VAL A 96 -4.92 -15.72 -2.06
C VAL A 96 -3.99 -15.76 -3.25
N ASP A 97 -4.48 -16.32 -4.36
CA ASP A 97 -3.76 -16.33 -5.63
C ASP A 97 -3.46 -14.90 -6.09
N ASP A 98 -2.27 -14.70 -6.66
CA ASP A 98 -1.78 -13.39 -7.10
C ASP A 98 -2.72 -12.74 -8.13
N TYR A 99 -3.42 -13.55 -8.92
CA TYR A 99 -4.51 -13.10 -9.79
C TYR A 99 -5.56 -12.25 -9.05
N TRP A 100 -6.01 -12.68 -7.86
CA TRP A 100 -7.05 -11.97 -7.10
C TRP A 100 -6.50 -10.76 -6.37
N LEU A 101 -5.20 -10.76 -6.04
CA LEU A 101 -4.55 -9.66 -5.34
C LEU A 101 -4.42 -8.39 -6.19
N PHE A 102 -4.52 -8.51 -7.51
CA PHE A 102 -4.36 -7.40 -8.45
C PHE A 102 -5.67 -6.91 -9.12
N LEU A 103 -6.84 -7.30 -8.61
CA LEU A 103 -8.11 -6.76 -9.12
C LEU A 103 -8.22 -5.23 -8.92
N PRO A 104 -8.79 -4.48 -9.87
CA PRO A 104 -9.45 -4.92 -11.11
C PRO A 104 -8.51 -5.04 -12.32
N PHE A 105 -7.19 -4.92 -12.14
CA PHE A 105 -6.23 -4.83 -13.24
C PHE A 105 -5.89 -6.15 -13.93
N VAL A 106 -6.57 -7.23 -13.53
CA VAL A 106 -6.48 -8.56 -14.12
C VAL A 106 -6.59 -8.55 -15.65
N TRP A 107 -7.44 -7.70 -16.21
CA TRP A 107 -7.73 -7.65 -17.65
C TRP A 107 -6.70 -6.89 -18.48
N VAL A 108 -5.67 -6.33 -17.84
CA VAL A 108 -4.66 -5.47 -18.48
C VAL A 108 -3.45 -6.28 -18.98
N PHE A 109 -3.40 -7.58 -18.69
CA PHE A 109 -2.37 -8.51 -19.14
C PHE A 109 -2.93 -9.66 -19.98
#